data_AF-A0A7S2JMU9-F1
#
_entry.id   AF-A0A7S2JMU9-F1
#
_cell.length_a   1.000
_cell.length_b   1.000
_cell.length_c   1.000
_cell.angle_alpha   90.00
_cell.angle_beta   90.00
_cell.angle_gamma   90.00
#
_symmetry.space_group_name_H-M   'P 1'
#
loop_
_entity.id
_entity.type
_entity.pdbx_description
1 polymer ?
#
loop_
_entity_poly.entity_id
_entity_poly.type
_entity_poly.pdbx_seq_one_letter_code
_entity_poly.pdbx_strand_id
1 'polypeptide(L)'
;KFWPVSVFPRVKRQMFACAISNQTPEEPVVSKRTGHVFEKRVLEKYLASAGTCPITKEPMSMEDVVLLQAPKTTRPRPITATSIPGLLSLFQSEWDAVMLETFALKEQLSQVRQELAHALYQHDAACRVIARLVKERDQARSALAQATLQLQ
;
A
#
# COMPACT_ATOMS: atom_id res chain seq x y z
N LYS A 1 30.38 36.53 -2.35
CA LYS A 1 29.51 35.90 -1.33
C LYS A 1 28.54 34.99 -2.06
N PHE A 2 29.05 33.82 -2.46
CA PHE A 2 28.33 32.76 -3.15
C PHE A 2 27.62 31.91 -2.08
N TRP A 3 26.30 31.73 -2.21
CA TRP A 3 25.59 30.73 -1.41
C TRP A 3 25.67 29.37 -2.12
N PRO A 4 26.01 28.27 -1.43
CA PRO A 4 26.10 26.95 -2.03
C PRO A 4 24.71 26.39 -2.39
N VAL A 5 24.60 25.84 -3.59
CA VAL A 5 23.39 25.31 -4.27
C VAL A 5 22.83 24.03 -3.60
N SER A 6 23.37 23.60 -2.46
CA SER A 6 23.14 22.26 -1.89
C SER A 6 22.04 22.14 -0.84
N VAL A 7 21.26 23.20 -0.57
CA VAL A 7 20.14 23.15 0.40
C VAL A 7 18.86 23.71 -0.22
N PHE A 8 18.45 23.17 -1.37
CA PHE A 8 17.03 23.18 -1.70
C PHE A 8 16.40 21.97 -1.01
N PRO A 9 15.40 22.14 -0.14
CA PRO A 9 14.55 21.04 0.25
C PRO A 9 14.04 20.42 -1.05
N ARG A 10 14.35 19.14 -1.27
CA ARG A 10 13.77 18.36 -2.36
C ARG A 10 12.28 18.28 -2.04
N VAL A 11 11.52 19.31 -2.43
CA VAL A 11 10.07 19.29 -2.42
C VAL A 11 9.74 18.02 -3.19
N LYS A 12 9.24 17.01 -2.48
CA LYS A 12 8.63 15.84 -3.11
C LYS A 12 7.56 16.44 -4.02
N ARG A 13 7.85 16.55 -5.32
CA ARG A 13 6.85 16.85 -6.34
C ARG A 13 5.74 15.86 -6.05
N GLN A 14 4.60 16.34 -5.57
CA GLN A 14 3.38 15.56 -5.56
C GLN A 14 3.12 15.25 -7.03
N MET A 15 3.51 14.05 -7.45
CA MET A 15 3.48 13.65 -8.84
C MET A 15 2.00 13.51 -9.22
N PHE A 16 1.61 14.15 -10.33
CA PHE A 16 0.27 13.99 -10.90
C PHE A 16 0.14 12.55 -11.40
N ALA A 17 -0.35 11.67 -10.53
CA ALA A 17 -0.43 10.24 -10.76
C ALA A 17 -1.80 9.72 -10.35
N CYS A 18 -2.31 8.76 -11.12
CA CYS A 18 -3.51 8.01 -10.80
C CYS A 18 -3.27 7.21 -9.53
N ALA A 19 -4.15 7.34 -8.54
CA ALA A 19 -3.95 6.67 -7.27
C ALA A 19 -4.15 5.14 -7.29
N ILE A 20 -4.64 4.58 -8.41
CA ILE A 20 -4.77 3.13 -8.61
C ILE A 20 -3.54 2.58 -9.36
N SER A 21 -3.25 3.12 -10.54
CA SER A 21 -2.16 2.60 -11.41
C SER A 21 -0.80 3.22 -11.10
N ASN A 22 -0.76 4.31 -10.33
CA ASN A 22 0.42 5.14 -10.09
C ASN A 22 1.07 5.68 -11.39
N GLN A 23 0.33 5.67 -12.50
CA GLN A 23 0.75 6.21 -13.78
C GLN A 23 0.16 7.61 -13.99
N THR A 24 0.76 8.39 -14.88
CA THR A 24 0.19 9.69 -15.29
C THR A 24 -1.10 9.44 -16.08
N PRO A 25 -2.27 9.90 -15.59
CA PRO A 25 -3.54 9.65 -16.25
C PRO A 25 -3.65 10.46 -17.55
N GLU A 26 -4.18 9.83 -18.61
CA GLU A 26 -4.52 10.53 -19.87
C GLU A 26 -5.75 11.42 -19.70
N GLU A 27 -6.79 10.87 -19.06
CA GLU A 27 -8.04 11.55 -18.71
C GLU A 27 -8.16 11.62 -17.18
N PRO A 28 -7.55 12.63 -16.55
CA PRO A 28 -7.55 12.78 -15.10
C PRO A 28 -8.92 13.18 -14.58
N VAL A 29 -9.31 12.51 -13.52
CA VAL A 29 -10.65 12.55 -12.95
C VAL A 29 -10.46 12.61 -11.43
N VAL A 30 -11.06 13.60 -10.76
CA VAL A 30 -10.91 13.80 -9.31
C VAL A 30 -12.22 13.52 -8.59
N SER A 31 -12.13 12.81 -7.47
CA SER A 31 -13.26 12.71 -6.56
C SER A 31 -13.45 14.01 -5.78
N LYS A 32 -14.67 14.57 -5.79
CA LYS A 32 -15.04 15.76 -5.01
C LYS A 32 -14.85 15.60 -3.50
N ARG A 33 -14.97 14.37 -2.99
CA ARG A 33 -14.95 14.07 -1.55
C ARG A 33 -13.54 13.88 -1.01
N THR A 34 -12.72 13.12 -1.72
CA THR A 34 -11.40 12.69 -1.23
C THR A 34 -10.24 13.46 -1.87
N GLY A 35 -10.48 14.15 -2.99
CA GLY A 35 -9.44 14.91 -3.70
C GLY A 35 -8.39 14.05 -4.42
N HIS A 36 -8.58 12.73 -4.47
CA HIS A 36 -7.67 11.83 -5.19
C HIS A 36 -7.87 11.91 -6.71
N VAL A 37 -6.76 11.87 -7.44
CA VAL A 37 -6.73 11.83 -8.91
C VAL A 37 -6.77 10.38 -9.36
N PHE A 38 -7.66 10.09 -10.30
CA PHE A 38 -7.83 8.79 -10.93
C PHE A 38 -7.81 8.95 -12.45
N GLU A 39 -7.56 7.83 -13.14
CA GLU A 39 -7.81 7.74 -14.56
C GLU A 39 -9.27 7.32 -14.79
N LYS A 40 -9.99 8.07 -15.63
CA LYS A 40 -11.42 7.86 -15.88
C LYS A 40 -11.79 6.40 -16.19
N ARG A 41 -11.08 5.78 -17.15
CA ARG A 41 -11.35 4.41 -17.62
C ARG A 41 -11.22 3.36 -16.50
N VAL A 42 -10.27 3.55 -15.60
CA VAL A 42 -10.00 2.62 -14.50
C VAL A 42 -11.05 2.82 -13.40
N LEU A 43 -11.37 4.07 -13.09
CA LEU A 43 -12.36 4.40 -12.07
C LEU A 43 -13.77 3.94 -12.47
N GLU A 44 -14.17 4.11 -13.74
CA GLU A 44 -15.46 3.65 -14.26
C GLU A 44 -15.64 2.14 -14.10
N LYS A 45 -14.63 1.35 -14.48
CA LYS A 45 -14.65 -0.11 -14.30
C LYS A 45 -14.72 -0.50 -12.83
N TYR A 46 -14.00 0.22 -11.96
CA TYR A 46 -14.03 -0.06 -10.53
C TYR A 46 -15.40 0.26 -9.92
N LEU A 47 -15.98 1.43 -10.24
CA LEU A 47 -17.29 1.84 -9.74
C LEU A 47 -18.42 0.92 -10.26
N ALA A 48 -18.31 0.40 -11.48
CA ALA A 48 -19.25 -0.58 -12.02
C ALA A 48 -19.25 -1.92 -11.25
N SER A 49 -18.13 -2.29 -10.62
CA SER A 49 -18.00 -3.56 -9.89
C SER A 49 -18.23 -3.43 -8.38
N ALA A 50 -17.76 -2.34 -7.76
CA ALA A 50 -17.76 -2.19 -6.30
C ALA A 50 -18.58 -1.00 -5.76
N GLY A 51 -18.94 -0.01 -6.60
CA GLY A 51 -19.73 1.16 -6.18
C GLY A 51 -19.12 2.02 -5.07
N THR A 52 -17.83 1.86 -4.79
CA THR A 52 -17.11 2.48 -3.67
C THR A 52 -15.81 3.11 -4.14
N CYS A 53 -15.19 3.95 -3.30
CA CYS A 53 -13.89 4.54 -3.57
C CYS A 53 -12.76 3.51 -3.41
N PRO A 54 -11.82 3.37 -4.36
CA PRO A 54 -10.73 2.40 -4.28
C PRO A 54 -9.74 2.63 -3.12
N ILE A 55 -9.72 3.84 -2.54
CA ILE A 55 -8.77 4.20 -1.47
C ILE A 55 -9.48 4.28 -0.12
N THR A 56 -10.52 5.10 -0.02
CA THR A 56 -11.23 5.35 1.25
C THR A 56 -12.34 4.35 1.52
N LYS A 57 -12.75 3.55 0.53
CA LYS A 57 -13.88 2.61 0.59
C LYS A 57 -15.23 3.25 0.88
N GLU A 58 -15.34 4.58 0.74
CA GLU A 58 -16.61 5.30 0.87
C GLU A 58 -17.49 5.10 -0.37
N PRO A 59 -18.84 5.12 -0.23
CA PRO A 59 -19.72 5.06 -1.38
C PRO A 59 -19.51 6.27 -2.30
N MET A 60 -19.32 6.00 -3.59
CA MET A 60 -19.03 7.02 -4.60
C MET A 60 -19.76 6.68 -5.88
N SER A 61 -20.35 7.70 -6.51
CA SER A 61 -21.00 7.59 -7.82
C SER A 61 -20.18 8.30 -8.90
N MET A 62 -20.46 8.02 -10.18
CA MET A 62 -19.82 8.72 -11.31
C MET A 62 -20.14 10.22 -11.35
N GLU A 63 -21.24 10.65 -10.74
CA GLU A 63 -21.67 12.07 -10.69
C GLU A 63 -20.80 12.90 -9.73
N ASP A 64 -20.18 12.23 -8.76
CA ASP A 64 -19.29 12.83 -7.76
C ASP A 64 -17.86 13.05 -8.27
N VAL A 65 -17.60 12.68 -9.53
CA VAL A 65 -16.29 12.76 -10.17
C VAL A 65 -16.24 13.97 -11.10
N VAL A 66 -15.16 14.75 -11.02
CA VAL A 66 -14.93 15.92 -11.87
C VAL A 66 -13.75 15.67 -12.80
N LEU A 67 -13.94 15.92 -14.09
CA LEU A 67 -12.87 15.89 -15.09
C LEU A 67 -11.94 17.08 -14.87
N LEU A 68 -10.64 16.81 -14.79
CA LEU A 68 -9.62 17.86 -14.76
C LEU A 68 -9.14 18.15 -16.18
N GLN A 69 -9.09 19.44 -16.55
CA GLN A 69 -8.36 19.85 -17.74
C GLN A 69 -6.88 19.96 -17.41
N ALA A 70 -6.13 18.89 -17.65
CA ALA A 70 -4.68 18.86 -17.52
C ALA A 70 -4.00 18.82 -18.90
N PRO A 71 -2.78 19.36 -19.04
CA PRO A 71 -2.00 19.16 -20.25
C PRO A 71 -1.73 17.67 -20.46
N LYS A 72 -1.94 17.19 -21.68
CA LYS A 72 -1.66 15.79 -22.05
C LYS A 72 -0.15 15.52 -21.96
N THR A 73 0.30 15.05 -20.82
CA THR A 73 1.67 14.55 -20.63
C THR A 73 1.67 13.07 -20.95
N THR A 74 2.02 12.73 -22.19
CA THR A 74 2.25 11.35 -22.60
C THR A 74 3.73 11.02 -22.49
N ARG A 75 4.06 9.82 -22.01
CA ARG A 75 5.43 9.31 -22.10
C ARG A 75 5.83 9.26 -23.59
N PRO A 76 7.01 9.77 -23.99
CA PRO A 76 7.45 9.69 -25.38
C PRO A 76 7.50 8.23 -25.83
N ARG A 77 6.98 7.96 -27.03
CA ARG A 77 6.95 6.62 -27.62
C ARG A 77 8.39 6.10 -27.78
N PRO A 78 8.71 4.88 -27.31
CA PRO A 78 10.03 4.30 -27.55
C PRO A 78 10.25 4.04 -29.04
N ILE A 79 11.48 4.19 -29.52
CA ILE A 79 11.86 4.09 -30.95
C ILE A 79 11.51 2.71 -31.53
N THR A 80 11.51 1.67 -30.70
CA THR A 80 11.13 0.29 -31.04
C THR A 80 9.65 0.13 -31.38
N ALA A 81 8.78 1.08 -30.99
CA ALA A 81 7.33 1.00 -31.22
C ALA A 81 6.88 1.63 -32.57
N THR A 82 7.73 1.54 -33.60
CA THR A 82 7.53 2.13 -34.94
C THR A 82 7.20 1.11 -36.02
N SER A 83 7.43 -0.18 -35.79
CA SER A 83 7.12 -1.28 -36.71
C SER A 83 6.26 -2.34 -36.03
N ILE A 84 5.48 -3.11 -36.80
CA ILE A 84 4.65 -4.20 -36.27
C ILE A 84 5.50 -5.21 -35.46
N PRO A 85 6.67 -5.67 -35.93
CA PRO A 85 7.53 -6.55 -35.14
C PRO A 85 8.02 -5.91 -33.84
N GLY A 86 8.35 -4.62 -33.87
CA GLY A 86 8.80 -3.89 -32.68
C GLY A 86 7.70 -3.67 -31.64
N LEU A 87 6.46 -3.46 -32.06
CA LEU A 87 5.29 -3.41 -31.16
C LEU A 87 5.01 -4.76 -30.50
N LEU A 88 5.10 -5.87 -31.26
CA LEU A 88 4.92 -7.22 -30.70
C LEU A 88 6.01 -7.56 -29.68
N SER A 89 7.26 -7.20 -29.97
CA SER A 89 8.37 -7.37 -29.03
C SER A 89 8.16 -6.56 -27.75
N LEU A 90 7.66 -5.32 -27.86
CA LEU A 90 7.33 -4.49 -26.69
C LEU A 90 6.21 -5.14 -25.86
N PHE A 91 5.11 -5.57 -26.50
CA PHE A 91 4.01 -6.22 -25.77
C PHE A 91 4.43 -7.52 -25.08
N GLN A 92 5.30 -8.32 -25.71
CA GLN A 92 5.90 -9.49 -25.06
C GLN A 92 6.67 -9.10 -23.80
N SER A 93 7.56 -8.10 -23.90
CA SER A 93 8.36 -7.66 -22.75
C SER A 93 7.54 -7.10 -21.60
N GLU A 94 6.49 -6.32 -21.88
CA GLU A 94 5.59 -5.77 -20.87
C GLU A 94 4.74 -6.88 -20.23
N TRP A 95 4.31 -7.87 -21.02
CA TRP A 95 3.55 -9.01 -20.50
C TRP A 95 4.41 -9.92 -19.62
N ASP A 96 5.65 -10.20 -20.04
CA ASP A 96 6.61 -10.98 -19.25
C ASP A 96 6.90 -10.28 -17.93
N ALA A 97 7.07 -8.94 -17.93
CA ALA A 97 7.25 -8.16 -16.72
C ALA A 97 6.05 -8.29 -15.77
N VAL A 98 4.82 -8.10 -16.26
CA VAL A 98 3.59 -8.25 -15.45
C VAL A 98 3.45 -9.67 -14.91
N MET A 99 3.79 -10.69 -15.69
CA MET A 99 3.73 -12.09 -15.26
C MET A 99 4.73 -12.38 -14.14
N LEU A 100 5.98 -11.91 -14.26
CA LEU A 100 7.00 -12.06 -13.22
C LEU A 100 6.64 -11.29 -11.94
N GLU A 101 6.14 -10.06 -12.07
CA GLU A 101 5.65 -9.29 -10.92
C GLU A 101 4.49 -9.98 -10.22
N THR A 102 3.52 -10.50 -10.98
CA THR A 102 2.37 -11.24 -10.42
C THR A 102 2.83 -12.50 -9.69
N PHE A 103 3.82 -13.21 -10.22
CA PHE A 103 4.40 -14.38 -9.56
C PHE A 103 5.09 -13.98 -8.24
N ALA A 104 5.97 -12.98 -8.28
CA ALA A 104 6.68 -12.50 -7.10
C ALA A 104 5.72 -11.97 -6.01
N LEU A 105 4.67 -11.24 -6.39
CA LEU A 105 3.64 -10.76 -5.46
C LEU A 105 2.89 -11.92 -4.79
N LYS A 106 2.57 -12.99 -5.54
CA LYS A 106 1.93 -14.19 -4.98
C LYS A 106 2.86 -14.93 -4.03
N GLU A 107 4.13 -15.05 -4.38
CA GLU A 107 5.16 -15.66 -3.52
C GLU A 107 5.32 -14.88 -2.21
N GLN A 108 5.49 -13.56 -2.30
CA GLN A 108 5.57 -12.66 -1.13
C GLN A 108 4.32 -12.75 -0.27
N LEU A 109 3.13 -12.79 -0.87
CA LEU A 109 1.88 -12.95 -0.13
C LEU A 109 1.82 -14.28 0.62
N SER A 110 2.30 -15.37 0.02
CA SER A 110 2.39 -16.67 0.70
C SER A 110 3.39 -16.63 1.86
N GLN A 111 4.55 -16.03 1.64
CA GLN A 111 5.60 -15.88 2.66
C GLN A 111 5.10 -15.05 3.85
N VAL A 112 4.53 -13.87 3.61
CA VAL A 112 4.01 -12.99 4.66
C VAL A 112 2.89 -13.67 5.45
N ARG A 113 2.06 -14.50 4.81
CA ARG A 113 1.04 -15.30 5.52
C ARG A 113 1.68 -16.31 6.48
N GLN A 114 2.75 -16.98 6.06
CA GLN A 114 3.47 -17.94 6.92
C GLN A 114 4.17 -17.22 8.08
N GLU A 115 4.83 -16.10 7.81
CA GLU A 115 5.49 -15.27 8.84
C GLU A 115 4.48 -14.74 9.86
N LEU A 116 3.32 -14.26 9.40
CA LEU A 116 2.23 -13.82 10.26
C LEU A 116 1.70 -14.95 11.14
N ALA A 117 1.46 -16.14 10.57
CA ALA A 117 0.99 -17.29 11.34
C ALA A 117 1.99 -17.70 12.42
N HIS A 118 3.29 -17.70 12.09
CA HIS A 118 4.35 -17.97 13.05
C HIS A 118 4.41 -16.92 14.16
N ALA A 119 4.31 -15.63 13.82
CA ALA A 119 4.29 -14.54 14.80
C ALA A 119 3.09 -14.64 15.76
N LEU A 120 1.90 -14.97 15.26
CA LEU A 120 0.71 -15.19 16.09
C LEU A 120 0.87 -16.39 17.03
N TYR A 121 1.48 -17.48 16.55
CA TYR A 121 1.76 -18.65 17.41
C TYR A 121 2.75 -18.31 18.54
N GLN A 122 3.80 -17.55 18.23
CA GLN A 122 4.74 -17.06 19.24
C GLN A 122 4.09 -16.10 20.24
N HIS A 123 3.20 -15.22 19.77
CA HIS A 123 2.43 -14.32 20.63
C HIS A 123 1.57 -15.09 21.64
N ASP A 124 0.85 -16.12 21.20
CA ASP A 124 0.04 -16.97 22.08
C ASP A 124 0.89 -17.76 23.08
N ALA A 125 2.05 -18.27 22.65
CA ALA A 125 3.00 -18.92 23.55
C ALA A 125 3.53 -17.96 24.62
N ALA A 126 3.89 -16.72 24.24
CA ALA A 126 4.32 -15.68 25.16
C ALA A 126 3.21 -15.30 26.16
N CYS A 127 1.96 -15.18 25.71
CA CYS A 127 0.81 -14.93 26.59
C CYS A 127 0.65 -16.01 27.67
N ARG A 128 0.86 -17.29 27.33
CA ARG A 128 0.82 -18.40 28.29
C ARG A 128 1.95 -18.31 29.32
N VAL A 129 3.15 -17.92 28.89
CA VAL A 129 4.30 -17.71 29.78
C VAL A 129 4.03 -16.55 30.73
N ILE A 130 3.52 -15.41 30.22
CA ILE A 130 3.16 -14.26 31.04
C ILE A 130 2.11 -14.64 32.07
N ALA A 131 1.04 -15.35 31.69
CA ALA A 131 0.00 -15.79 32.62
C ALA A 131 0.58 -16.69 33.75
N ARG A 132 1.50 -17.59 33.42
CA ARG A 132 2.20 -18.42 34.41
C ARG A 132 3.05 -17.58 35.35
N LEU A 133 3.88 -16.68 34.80
CA LEU A 133 4.76 -15.81 35.58
C LEU A 133 3.98 -14.85 36.49
N VAL A 134 2.81 -14.37 36.03
CA VAL A 134 1.91 -13.56 36.86
C VAL A 134 1.43 -14.36 38.07
N LYS A 135 1.01 -15.62 37.87
CA LYS A 135 0.59 -16.50 38.97
C LYS A 135 1.73 -16.79 39.94
N GLU A 136 2.92 -17.12 39.45
CA GLU A 136 4.10 -17.39 40.28
C GLU A 136 4.54 -16.15 41.08
N ARG A 137 4.52 -14.96 40.44
CA ARG A 137 4.78 -13.68 41.10
C ARG A 137 3.80 -13.41 42.23
N ASP A 138 2.50 -13.62 41.98
CA ASP A 138 1.46 -13.34 42.98
C ASP A 138 1.57 -14.30 44.17
N GLN A 139 1.88 -15.58 43.92
CA GLN A 139 2.19 -16.55 44.97
C GLN A 139 3.40 -16.13 45.81
N ALA A 140 4.52 -15.76 45.19
CA ALA A 140 5.72 -15.31 45.89
C ALA A 140 5.47 -14.06 46.75
N ARG A 141 4.71 -13.09 46.23
CA ARG A 141 4.31 -11.88 46.99
C ARG A 141 3.43 -12.22 48.19
N SER A 142 2.47 -13.14 48.03
CA SER A 142 1.60 -13.57 49.12
C SER A 142 2.37 -14.29 50.23
N ALA A 143 3.32 -15.17 49.87
CA ALA A 143 4.18 -15.86 50.83
C ALA A 143 5.09 -14.88 51.58
N LEU A 144 5.66 -13.90 50.89
CA LEU A 144 6.46 -12.84 51.51
C LEU A 144 5.63 -12.04 52.52
N ALA A 145 4.41 -11.63 52.15
CA ALA A 145 3.50 -10.90 53.04
C ALA A 145 3.15 -11.71 54.29
N GLN A 146 2.89 -13.01 54.14
CA GLN A 146 2.64 -13.91 55.28
C GLN A 146 3.86 -14.02 56.20
N ALA A 147 5.06 -14.20 55.65
CA ALA A 147 6.29 -14.29 56.43
C ALA A 147 6.59 -12.98 57.18
N THR A 148 6.34 -11.82 56.57
CA THR A 148 6.51 -10.53 57.25
C THR A 148 5.52 -10.34 58.40
N LEU A 149 4.28 -10.83 58.26
CA LEU A 149 3.29 -10.78 59.34
C LEU A 149 3.63 -11.71 60.51
N GLN A 150 4.28 -12.85 60.25
CA GLN A 150 4.72 -13.79 61.30
C GLN A 150 5.89 -13.26 62.14
N LEU A 151 6.64 -12.27 61.63
CA LEU A 151 7.79 -11.66 62.31
C LEU A 151 7.42 -10.42 63.13
N GLN A 152 6.16 -9.97 63.07
CA GLN A 152 5.60 -8.89 63.90
C GLN A 152 4.81 -9.47 65.07
#